data_AF-A0A954C1Q1-F1
#
_entry.id   AF-A0A954C1Q1-F1
#
_cell.length_a   1.000
_cell.length_b   1.000
_cell.length_c   1.000
_cell.angle_alpha   90.00
_cell.angle_beta   90.00
_cell.angle_gamma   90.00
#
_symmetry.space_group_name_H-M   'P 1'
#
loop_
_entity.id
_entity.type
_entity.pdbx_description
1 polymer ?
#
loop_
_entity_poly.entity_id
_entity_poly.type
_entity_poly.pdbx_seq_one_letter_code
_entity_poly.pdbx_strand_id
1 'polypeptide(L)'
;MIRPLLLAACVFAAALTAEAQTYTIDPVHASVVFRVKHLETSYFYGVFKDVKGSFVLDDDPSKCSVEVEVKAGSVDTNNPGRDKHVKGPDFFSAGEFPTITFKSTKVAAGKDGMLDVT
;
A
#
# COMPACT_ATOMS: atom_id res chain seq x y z
N MET A 1 -57.13 -24.36 35.15
CA MET A 1 -56.08 -24.98 34.30
C MET A 1 -55.95 -24.19 33.00
N ILE A 2 -55.14 -23.12 32.94
CA ILE A 2 -54.73 -22.49 31.67
C ILE A 2 -53.30 -21.97 31.88
N ARG A 3 -52.31 -22.58 31.24
CA ARG A 3 -50.91 -22.12 31.18
C ARG A 3 -50.75 -21.22 29.97
N PRO A 4 -50.30 -19.96 30.08
CA PRO A 4 -49.96 -19.17 28.90
C PRO A 4 -48.57 -19.61 28.43
N LEU A 5 -48.52 -20.23 27.27
CA LEU A 5 -47.28 -20.55 26.57
C LEU A 5 -46.79 -19.26 25.89
N LEU A 6 -45.82 -18.58 26.51
CA LEU A 6 -45.13 -17.44 25.89
C LEU A 6 -44.18 -17.99 24.82
N LEU A 7 -44.52 -17.71 23.56
CA LEU A 7 -43.67 -17.96 22.40
C LEU A 7 -42.59 -16.86 22.35
N ALA A 8 -41.35 -17.20 22.75
CA ALA A 8 -40.21 -16.31 22.60
C ALA A 8 -39.73 -16.37 21.13
N ALA A 9 -40.05 -15.33 20.35
CA ALA A 9 -39.46 -15.13 19.04
C ALA A 9 -38.06 -14.51 19.22
N CYS A 10 -37.01 -15.33 19.12
CA CYS A 10 -35.63 -14.85 19.03
C CYS A 10 -35.42 -14.17 17.67
N VAL A 11 -35.37 -12.85 17.65
CA VAL A 11 -34.88 -12.09 16.49
C VAL A 11 -33.37 -12.30 16.42
N PHE A 12 -32.92 -13.13 15.47
CA PHE A 12 -31.51 -13.26 15.14
C PHE A 12 -31.09 -12.02 14.35
N ALA A 13 -30.52 -11.02 15.03
CA ALA A 13 -29.89 -9.90 14.35
C ALA A 13 -28.57 -10.41 13.72
N ALA A 14 -28.60 -10.72 12.42
CA ALA A 14 -27.38 -10.96 11.66
C ALA A 14 -26.58 -9.65 11.63
N ALA A 15 -25.39 -9.66 12.22
CA ALA A 15 -24.45 -8.55 12.07
C ALA A 15 -24.04 -8.47 10.59
N LEU A 16 -24.44 -7.40 9.90
CA LEU A 16 -23.90 -7.04 8.60
C LEU A 16 -22.45 -6.60 8.81
N THR A 17 -21.50 -7.52 8.60
CA THR A 17 -20.09 -7.16 8.49
C THR A 17 -19.89 -6.50 7.13
N ALA A 18 -19.21 -5.35 7.07
CA ALA A 18 -18.85 -4.77 5.78
C ALA A 18 -17.92 -5.75 5.04
N GLU A 19 -18.19 -5.97 3.74
CA GLU A 19 -17.33 -6.82 2.93
C GLU A 19 -16.02 -6.08 2.62
N ALA A 20 -14.91 -6.82 2.57
CA ALA A 20 -13.62 -6.32 2.12
C ALA A 20 -13.75 -5.65 0.74
N GLN A 21 -13.25 -4.42 0.61
CA GLN A 21 -13.29 -3.64 -0.62
C GLN A 21 -11.91 -3.55 -1.24
N THR A 22 -11.81 -3.83 -2.54
CA THR A 22 -10.56 -3.71 -3.30
C THR A 22 -10.52 -2.38 -4.05
N TYR A 23 -9.42 -1.66 -3.91
CA TYR A 23 -9.18 -0.38 -4.56
C TYR A 23 -7.96 -0.47 -5.46
N THR A 24 -8.05 0.11 -6.65
CA THR A 24 -6.89 0.30 -7.54
C THR A 24 -6.26 1.65 -7.27
N ILE A 25 -4.93 1.70 -7.23
CA ILE A 25 -4.18 2.94 -7.05
C ILE A 25 -4.37 3.81 -8.30
N ASP A 26 -4.81 5.04 -8.10
CA ASP A 26 -4.83 6.07 -9.13
C ASP A 26 -3.41 6.67 -9.29
N PRO A 27 -2.76 6.48 -10.45
CA PRO A 27 -1.39 6.96 -10.66
C PRO A 27 -1.27 8.49 -10.64
N VAL A 28 -2.36 9.25 -10.82
CA VAL A 28 -2.32 10.73 -10.81
C VAL A 28 -2.24 11.27 -9.38
N HIS A 29 -2.81 10.56 -8.42
CA HIS A 29 -2.88 10.97 -7.00
C HIS A 29 -1.98 10.13 -6.08
N ALA A 30 -1.13 9.30 -6.66
CA ALA A 30 -0.15 8.49 -5.94
C ALA A 30 1.28 8.95 -6.25
N SER A 31 2.17 8.84 -5.26
CA SER A 31 3.59 9.17 -5.45
C SER A 31 4.46 8.27 -4.61
N VAL A 32 5.48 7.66 -5.23
CA VAL A 32 6.55 6.97 -4.53
C VAL A 32 7.76 7.89 -4.51
N VAL A 33 7.98 8.53 -3.37
CA VAL A 33 9.02 9.55 -3.17
C VAL A 33 10.06 9.00 -2.20
N PHE A 34 11.33 9.22 -2.52
CA PHE A 34 12.43 8.91 -1.61
C PHE A 34 13.36 10.12 -1.47
N ARG A 35 14.18 10.07 -0.43
CA ARG A 35 15.30 11.00 -0.23
C ARG A 35 16.53 10.24 0.25
N VAL A 36 17.69 10.70 -0.16
CA VAL A 36 18.97 10.15 0.28
C VAL A 36 19.83 11.28 0.80
N LYS A 37 20.47 11.06 1.94
CA LYS A 37 21.36 12.03 2.57
C LYS A 37 22.68 12.10 1.80
N HIS A 38 23.17 13.30 1.54
CA HIS A 38 24.40 13.57 0.81
C HIS A 38 25.40 14.24 1.75
N LEU A 39 26.44 13.50 2.11
CA LEU A 39 27.55 13.95 2.97
C LEU A 39 27.08 14.62 4.28
N GLU A 40 26.09 14.00 4.94
CA GLU A 40 25.48 14.48 6.19
C GLU A 40 24.89 15.91 6.16
N THR A 41 24.86 16.57 5.00
CA THR A 41 24.60 18.02 4.91
C THR A 41 23.29 18.33 4.22
N SER A 42 22.99 17.65 3.11
CA SER A 42 21.78 17.92 2.33
C SER A 42 21.08 16.62 1.91
N TYR A 43 19.86 16.75 1.39
CA TYR A 43 19.13 15.66 0.78
C TYR A 43 18.94 15.95 -0.70
N PHE A 44 19.11 14.93 -1.53
CA PHE A 44 18.44 14.91 -2.82
C PHE A 44 17.19 14.05 -2.73
N TYR A 45 16.22 14.40 -3.55
CA TYR A 45 14.93 13.72 -3.63
C TYR A 45 14.84 12.99 -4.97
N GLY A 46 14.09 11.91 -4.99
CA GLY A 46 13.74 11.22 -6.21
C GLY A 46 12.31 10.68 -6.13
N VAL A 47 11.75 10.45 -7.31
CA VAL A 47 10.43 9.87 -7.50
C VAL A 47 10.51 8.71 -8.49
N PHE A 48 9.61 7.75 -8.35
CA PHE A 48 9.29 6.82 -9.43
C PHE A 48 8.01 7.30 -10.11
N LYS A 49 8.08 7.61 -11.40
CA LYS A 49 6.94 8.18 -12.15
C LYS A 49 5.88 7.16 -12.55
N ASP A 50 6.28 5.90 -12.71
CA ASP A 50 5.37 4.83 -13.12
C ASP A 50 4.99 4.00 -11.90
N VAL A 51 3.95 4.43 -11.19
CA VAL A 51 3.39 3.73 -10.01
C VAL A 51 2.08 3.05 -10.38
N LYS A 52 1.89 1.82 -9.93
CA LYS A 52 0.59 1.13 -9.99
C LYS A 52 0.45 0.20 -8.78
N GLY A 53 -0.75 -0.30 -8.56
CA GLY A 53 -1.00 -1.27 -7.50
C GLY A 53 -2.46 -1.29 -7.07
N SER A 54 -2.70 -1.97 -5.97
CA SER A 54 -4.02 -2.09 -5.37
C SER A 54 -3.91 -2.34 -3.88
N PHE A 55 -4.98 -2.07 -3.15
CA PHE A 55 -5.08 -2.41 -1.74
C PHE A 55 -6.50 -2.89 -1.40
N VAL A 56 -6.59 -3.74 -0.40
CA VAL A 56 -7.83 -4.25 0.17
C VAL A 56 -8.02 -3.59 1.53
N LEU A 57 -9.20 -3.03 1.77
CA LEU A 57 -9.62 -2.51 3.07
C LEU A 57 -10.79 -3.33 3.61
N ASP A 58 -10.73 -3.63 4.90
CA ASP A 58 -11.73 -4.36 5.67
C ASP A 58 -11.77 -3.76 7.09
N ASP A 59 -12.88 -3.95 7.79
CA ASP A 59 -13.01 -3.54 9.20
C ASP A 59 -12.05 -4.31 10.11
N ASP A 60 -11.64 -5.52 9.71
CA ASP A 60 -10.56 -6.30 10.31
C ASP A 60 -9.22 -6.00 9.62
N PRO A 61 -8.28 -5.29 10.29
CA PRO A 61 -6.99 -4.94 9.72
C PRO A 61 -6.19 -6.15 9.24
N SER A 62 -6.39 -7.34 9.81
CA SER A 62 -5.65 -8.54 9.41
C SER A 62 -6.03 -9.06 8.03
N LYS A 63 -7.18 -8.63 7.49
CA LYS A 63 -7.65 -8.93 6.13
C LYS A 63 -7.30 -7.83 5.12
N CYS A 64 -6.79 -6.70 5.58
CA CYS A 64 -6.28 -5.66 4.70
C CYS A 64 -4.98 -6.12 4.03
N SER A 65 -4.72 -5.61 2.83
CA SER A 65 -3.46 -5.86 2.12
C SER A 65 -3.14 -4.71 1.17
N VAL A 66 -1.87 -4.54 0.83
CA VAL A 66 -1.42 -3.58 -0.18
C VAL A 66 -0.34 -4.19 -1.04
N GLU A 67 -0.45 -3.95 -2.34
CA GLU A 67 0.55 -4.28 -3.33
C GLU A 67 0.83 -3.05 -4.19
N VAL A 68 2.10 -2.66 -4.29
CA VAL A 68 2.57 -1.52 -5.08
C VAL A 68 3.70 -1.98 -5.97
N GLU A 69 3.66 -1.56 -7.23
CA GLU A 69 4.74 -1.76 -8.19
C GLU A 69 5.17 -0.42 -8.76
N VAL A 70 6.48 -0.26 -8.92
CA VAL A 70 7.06 0.84 -9.69
C VAL A 70 8.00 0.31 -10.77
N LYS A 71 8.10 1.00 -11.90
CA LYS A 71 9.16 0.68 -12.87
C LYS A 71 10.48 1.27 -12.40
N ALA A 72 11.50 0.43 -12.25
CA ALA A 72 12.85 0.87 -11.85
C ALA A 72 13.40 1.97 -12.78
N GLY A 73 13.17 1.83 -14.09
CA GLY A 73 13.59 2.80 -15.10
C GLY A 73 12.87 4.16 -15.04
N SER A 74 11.78 4.27 -14.27
CA SER A 74 11.00 5.51 -14.10
C SER A 74 11.56 6.44 -13.01
N VAL A 75 12.68 6.07 -12.37
CA VAL A 75 13.34 6.93 -11.41
C VAL A 75 13.74 8.27 -12.04
N ASP A 76 13.40 9.34 -11.33
CA ASP A 76 13.74 10.72 -11.66
C ASP A 76 14.20 11.45 -10.40
N THR A 77 15.42 11.98 -10.44
CA THR A 77 16.03 12.77 -9.37
C THR A 77 16.26 14.23 -9.80
N ASN A 78 15.65 14.66 -10.91
CA ASN A 78 15.85 15.93 -11.58
C ASN A 78 17.32 16.18 -11.98
N ASN A 79 18.07 15.11 -12.26
CA ASN A 79 19.45 15.17 -12.75
C ASN A 79 19.70 14.02 -13.74
N PRO A 80 19.73 14.29 -15.05
CA PRO A 80 19.84 13.24 -16.06
C PRO A 80 21.09 12.36 -15.94
N GLY A 81 22.22 12.93 -15.49
CA GLY A 81 23.46 12.18 -15.31
C GLY A 81 23.36 11.17 -14.16
N ARG A 82 22.77 11.60 -13.04
CA ARG A 82 22.49 10.71 -11.90
C ARG A 82 21.43 9.67 -12.26
N ASP A 83 20.36 10.08 -12.94
CA ASP A 83 19.29 9.18 -13.37
C ASP A 83 19.81 8.07 -14.28
N LYS A 84 20.71 8.40 -15.23
CA LYS A 84 21.39 7.41 -16.06
C LYS A 84 22.21 6.42 -15.22
N HIS A 85 22.95 6.92 -14.23
CA HIS A 85 23.80 6.09 -13.37
C HIS A 85 22.98 5.14 -12.49
N VAL A 86 21.96 5.64 -11.80
CA VAL A 86 21.15 4.81 -10.87
C VAL A 86 20.28 3.78 -11.59
N LYS A 87 19.94 4.01 -12.87
CA LYS A 87 19.26 3.00 -13.71
C LYS A 87 20.21 1.88 -14.16
N GLY A 88 21.51 2.11 -14.10
CA GLY A 88 22.55 1.18 -14.55
C GLY A 88 22.81 0.02 -13.59
N PRO A 89 23.74 -0.88 -13.98
CA PRO A 89 24.01 -2.13 -13.27
C PRO A 89 24.61 -1.97 -11.86
N ASP A 90 25.16 -0.78 -11.56
CA ASP A 90 25.74 -0.49 -10.23
C ASP A 90 24.67 -0.21 -9.16
N PHE A 91 23.40 -0.05 -9.56
CA PHE A 91 22.29 0.29 -8.68
C PHE A 91 21.05 -0.55 -8.98
N PHE A 92 20.04 0.02 -9.65
CA PHE A 92 18.76 -0.67 -9.86
C PHE A 92 18.83 -1.74 -10.95
N SER A 93 19.85 -1.69 -11.83
CA SER A 93 19.96 -2.59 -12.98
C SER A 93 18.64 -2.69 -13.75
N ALA A 94 18.04 -1.54 -14.07
CA ALA A 94 16.65 -1.44 -14.52
C ALA A 94 16.34 -2.19 -15.83
N GLY A 95 17.36 -2.57 -16.60
CA GLY A 95 17.20 -3.45 -17.76
C GLY A 95 16.98 -4.92 -17.40
N GLU A 96 17.61 -5.40 -16.31
CA GLU A 96 17.48 -6.77 -15.82
C GLU A 96 16.34 -6.90 -14.80
N PHE A 97 16.17 -5.90 -13.94
CA PHE A 97 15.11 -5.83 -12.92
C PHE A 97 14.20 -4.62 -13.18
N PRO A 98 13.29 -4.71 -14.16
CA PRO A 98 12.49 -3.55 -14.59
C PRO A 98 11.41 -3.12 -13.59
N THR A 99 11.04 -4.00 -12.65
CA THR A 99 9.95 -3.78 -11.69
C THR A 99 10.46 -3.91 -10.26
N ILE A 100 10.09 -2.94 -9.42
CA ILE A 100 10.28 -2.98 -7.97
C ILE A 100 8.89 -3.15 -7.36
N THR A 101 8.73 -4.18 -6.52
CA THR A 101 7.42 -4.56 -5.95
C THR A 101 7.48 -4.53 -4.43
N PHE A 102 6.44 -3.96 -3.82
CA PHE A 102 6.13 -4.09 -2.40
C PHE A 102 4.82 -4.86 -2.27
N LYS A 103 4.81 -5.90 -1.42
CA LYS A 103 3.61 -6.64 -1.01
C LYS A 103 3.60 -6.71 0.50
N SER A 104 2.53 -6.22 1.12
CA SER A 104 2.36 -6.34 2.57
C SER A 104 2.33 -7.81 2.97
N THR A 105 3.07 -8.13 4.02
CA THR A 105 3.04 -9.41 4.74
C THR A 105 2.13 -9.36 5.96
N LYS A 106 1.88 -8.16 6.50
CA LYS A 106 0.97 -7.95 7.62
C LYS A 106 0.36 -6.55 7.57
N VAL A 107 -0.92 -6.46 7.93
CA VAL A 107 -1.58 -5.20 8.26
C VAL A 107 -2.19 -5.31 9.66
N ALA A 108 -2.04 -4.25 10.45
CA ALA A 108 -2.53 -4.17 11.82
C ALA A 108 -3.09 -2.78 12.13
N ALA A 109 -3.92 -2.68 13.17
CA ALA A 109 -4.36 -1.39 13.68
C ALA A 109 -3.16 -0.60 14.22
N GLY A 110 -2.96 0.60 13.69
CA GLY A 110 -2.02 1.59 14.18
C GLY A 110 -2.69 2.59 15.14
N LYS A 111 -2.01 3.71 15.40
CA LYS A 111 -2.55 4.81 16.21
C LYS A 111 -3.37 5.78 15.36
N ASP A 112 -4.26 6.53 16.00
CA ASP A 112 -5.00 7.64 15.38
C ASP A 112 -5.77 7.24 14.09
N GLY A 113 -6.33 6.03 14.06
CA GLY A 113 -7.08 5.50 12.93
C GLY A 113 -6.21 5.05 11.74
N MET A 114 -4.89 5.00 11.92
CA MET A 114 -3.96 4.53 10.90
C MET A 114 -3.85 3.00 10.89
N LEU A 115 -3.30 2.47 9.79
CA LEU A 115 -2.92 1.07 9.67
C LEU A 115 -1.39 0.96 9.67
N ASP A 116 -0.86 0.04 10.46
CA ASP A 116 0.54 -0.36 10.42
C ASP A 116 0.69 -1.45 9.34
N VAL A 117 1.50 -1.17 8.32
CA VAL A 117 1.73 -2.06 7.18
C VAL A 117 3.19 -2.50 7.16
N THR A 118 3.41 -3.81 7.10
CA THR A 118 4.73 -4.43 7.02
C THR A 118 4.85 -5.28 5.76
#